data_AF-A0A7C3XCP1-F1
#
_entry.id   AF-A0A7C3XCP1-F1
#
_cell.length_a   1.000
_cell.length_b   1.000
_cell.length_c   1.000
_cell.angle_alpha   90.00
_cell.angle_beta   90.00
_cell.angle_gamma   90.00
#
_symmetry.space_group_name_H-M   'P 1'
#
loop_
_entity.id
_entity.type
_entity.pdbx_description
1 polymer ?
#
loop_
_entity_poly.entity_id
_entity_poly.type
_entity_poly.pdbx_seq_one_letter_code
_entity_poly.pdbx_strand_id
1 'polypeptide(L)'
;MEQMLKEIEEQPNWVGHAVELAQEPVKSLVQEMRRRDIRFVVIAARGTSDNAATYAKYLIEIVAGLPVALAAPSVFTLFEATLKLSNTLVMGISQSGQGTDVVQVLSAARASGALTACITNSETSAITRVSDHVLLCNAGEEKAVAATKTYTTSLAVVALLVGTLAQRSDLLDSLAQVPTMMQGMLSLKPTIECSAERYRYMAECAVLARGVNQATALEAALKLTETCYLVAKPYSGADFLHGPIAMVDNGFPCLLFAPDGKAYPSMFDLALKLKERGAELIVIA
;
A
#
# COMPACT_ATOMS: atom_id res chain seq x y z
N MET A 1 -11.42 15.46 -11.71
CA MET A 1 -12.37 14.63 -10.94
C MET A 1 -12.93 13.49 -11.80
N GLU A 2 -13.49 13.78 -12.98
CA GLU A 2 -14.02 12.76 -13.91
C GLU A 2 -12.99 11.69 -14.30
N GLN A 3 -11.73 12.11 -14.56
CA GLN A 3 -10.64 11.18 -14.89
C GLN A 3 -10.30 10.23 -13.72
N MET A 4 -10.23 10.72 -12.48
CA MET A 4 -9.93 9.88 -11.31
C MET A 4 -11.06 8.87 -11.06
N LEU A 5 -12.32 9.29 -11.18
CA LEU A 5 -13.46 8.40 -11.03
C LEU A 5 -13.46 7.29 -12.10
N LYS A 6 -13.20 7.64 -13.36
CA LYS A 6 -13.05 6.66 -14.44
C LYS A 6 -11.95 5.64 -14.12
N GLU A 7 -10.80 6.10 -13.63
CA GLU A 7 -9.70 5.22 -13.26
C GLU A 7 -10.05 4.33 -12.06
N ILE A 8 -10.82 4.83 -11.08
CA ILE A 8 -11.36 4.03 -9.98
C ILE A 8 -12.27 2.91 -10.49
N GLU A 9 -13.15 3.20 -11.44
CA GLU A 9 -14.10 2.26 -12.04
C GLU A 9 -13.40 1.19 -12.90
N GLU A 10 -12.21 1.47 -13.41
CA GLU A 10 -11.38 0.53 -14.18
C GLU A 10 -10.59 -0.47 -13.31
N GLN A 11 -10.44 -0.22 -11.99
CA GLN A 11 -9.61 -1.02 -11.09
C GLN A 11 -9.90 -2.53 -11.10
N PRO A 12 -11.17 -3.01 -11.09
CA PRO A 12 -11.45 -4.45 -11.10
C PRO A 12 -10.75 -5.18 -12.24
N ASN A 13 -10.81 -4.62 -13.45
CA ASN A 13 -10.23 -5.22 -14.64
C ASN A 13 -8.69 -5.22 -14.58
N TRP A 14 -8.09 -4.09 -14.20
CA TRP A 14 -6.64 -3.96 -14.15
C TRP A 14 -6.01 -4.79 -13.04
N VAL A 15 -6.69 -4.97 -11.91
CA VAL A 15 -6.22 -5.85 -10.83
C VAL A 15 -6.17 -7.30 -11.29
N GLY A 16 -7.22 -7.81 -11.95
CA GLY A 16 -7.23 -9.16 -12.51
C GLY A 16 -6.10 -9.35 -13.53
N HIS A 17 -5.97 -8.40 -14.46
CA HIS A 17 -4.94 -8.43 -15.49
C HIS A 17 -3.50 -8.39 -14.92
N ALA A 18 -3.27 -7.56 -13.91
CA ALA A 18 -1.98 -7.46 -13.23
C ALA A 18 -1.57 -8.79 -12.57
N VAL A 19 -2.52 -9.48 -11.92
CA VAL A 19 -2.27 -10.78 -11.28
C VAL A 19 -1.91 -11.85 -12.32
N GLU A 20 -2.62 -11.89 -13.44
CA GLU A 20 -2.36 -12.85 -14.53
C GLU A 20 -0.96 -12.67 -15.12
N LEU A 21 -0.58 -11.43 -15.46
CA LEU A 21 0.71 -11.16 -16.09
C LEU A 21 1.90 -11.31 -15.14
N ALA A 22 1.70 -11.05 -13.85
CA ALA A 22 2.78 -11.10 -12.88
C ALA A 22 3.14 -12.54 -12.45
N GLN A 23 2.38 -13.57 -12.81
CA GLN A 23 2.61 -14.95 -12.32
C GLN A 23 4.01 -15.48 -12.60
N GLU A 24 4.46 -15.46 -13.86
CA GLU A 24 5.78 -16.00 -14.23
C GLU A 24 6.94 -15.15 -13.69
N PRO A 25 6.93 -13.80 -13.80
CA PRO A 25 7.93 -12.96 -13.14
C PRO A 25 8.02 -13.19 -11.61
N VAL A 26 6.88 -13.35 -10.94
CA VAL A 26 6.82 -13.66 -9.51
C VAL A 26 7.43 -15.02 -9.20
N LYS A 27 7.09 -16.07 -9.96
CA LYS A 27 7.67 -17.41 -9.77
C LYS A 27 9.19 -17.38 -9.92
N SER A 28 9.68 -16.67 -10.95
CA SER A 28 11.11 -16.48 -11.18
C SER A 28 11.80 -15.79 -10.01
N LEU A 29 11.22 -14.69 -9.50
CA LEU A 29 11.76 -14.01 -8.32
C LEU A 29 11.76 -14.91 -7.07
N VAL A 30 10.68 -15.66 -6.83
CA VAL A 30 10.59 -16.58 -5.67
C VAL A 30 11.64 -17.69 -5.74
N GLN A 31 11.89 -18.24 -6.94
CA GLN A 31 12.95 -19.24 -7.13
C GLN A 31 14.32 -18.65 -6.80
N GLU A 32 14.59 -17.43 -7.26
CA GLU A 32 15.85 -16.73 -6.99
C GLU A 32 15.99 -16.38 -5.50
N MET A 33 14.91 -15.96 -4.85
CA MET A 33 14.89 -15.72 -3.40
C MET A 33 15.25 -16.98 -2.61
N ARG A 34 14.73 -18.15 -3.01
CA ARG A 34 15.06 -19.44 -2.40
C ARG A 34 16.51 -19.83 -2.67
N ARG A 35 16.99 -19.65 -3.91
CA ARG A 35 18.37 -19.97 -4.32
C ARG A 35 19.41 -19.15 -3.56
N ARG A 36 19.13 -17.87 -3.32
CA ARG A 36 20.01 -16.94 -2.58
C ARG A 36 19.78 -16.94 -1.07
N ASP A 37 18.90 -17.81 -0.58
CA ASP A 37 18.55 -17.91 0.84
C ASP A 37 18.22 -16.52 1.45
N ILE A 38 17.27 -15.81 0.85
CA ILE A 38 16.88 -14.47 1.31
C ILE A 38 16.26 -14.54 2.70
N ARG A 39 16.80 -13.72 3.61
CA ARG A 39 16.39 -13.65 5.04
C ARG A 39 15.75 -12.33 5.42
N PHE A 40 15.98 -11.27 4.64
CA PHE A 40 15.49 -9.93 4.91
C PHE A 40 14.93 -9.28 3.65
N VAL A 41 13.97 -8.39 3.83
CA VAL A 41 13.43 -7.56 2.75
C VAL A 41 13.59 -6.09 3.11
N VAL A 42 14.05 -5.29 2.15
CA VAL A 42 14.07 -3.83 2.25
C VAL A 42 13.24 -3.27 1.11
N ILE A 43 12.30 -2.35 1.39
CA ILE A 43 11.43 -1.77 0.36
C ILE A 43 11.69 -0.27 0.25
N ALA A 44 11.95 0.21 -0.96
CA ALA A 44 12.12 1.62 -1.28
C ALA A 44 10.96 2.12 -2.14
N ALA A 45 10.27 3.15 -1.67
CA ALA A 45 9.13 3.73 -2.35
C ALA A 45 8.90 5.19 -1.90
N ARG A 46 7.95 5.88 -2.54
CA ARG A 46 7.53 7.25 -2.20
C ARG A 46 6.03 7.43 -2.38
N GLY A 47 5.40 8.27 -1.55
CA GLY A 47 3.98 8.63 -1.64
C GLY A 47 3.06 7.41 -1.58
N THR A 48 2.08 7.33 -2.47
CA THR A 48 1.18 6.16 -2.60
C THR A 48 1.92 4.82 -2.74
N SER A 49 3.10 4.79 -3.38
CA SER A 49 3.90 3.57 -3.45
C SER A 49 4.48 3.15 -2.09
N ASP A 50 4.71 4.11 -1.18
CA ASP A 50 5.18 3.85 0.18
C ASP A 50 4.07 3.31 1.08
N ASN A 51 2.82 3.71 0.81
CA ASN A 51 1.64 3.09 1.41
C ASN A 51 1.51 1.63 0.95
N ALA A 52 1.81 1.34 -0.32
CA ALA A 52 1.91 -0.04 -0.81
C ALA A 52 3.09 -0.82 -0.19
N ALA A 53 4.21 -0.17 0.07
CA ALA A 53 5.34 -0.76 0.81
C ALA A 53 4.94 -1.11 2.26
N THR A 54 4.11 -0.30 2.91
CA THR A 54 3.55 -0.59 4.23
C THR A 54 2.65 -1.84 4.20
N TYR A 55 1.80 -1.98 3.18
CA TYR A 55 1.02 -3.20 2.96
C TYR A 55 1.93 -4.42 2.78
N ALA A 56 2.94 -4.31 1.90
CA ALA A 56 3.91 -5.37 1.65
C ALA A 56 4.65 -5.78 2.93
N LYS A 57 5.07 -4.81 3.76
CA LYS A 57 5.70 -5.07 5.06
C LYS A 57 4.84 -6.00 5.92
N TYR A 58 3.60 -5.62 6.18
CA TYR A 58 2.71 -6.45 7.00
C TYR A 58 2.49 -7.84 6.40
N LEU A 59 2.24 -7.91 5.08
CA LEU A 59 1.92 -9.18 4.44
C LEU A 59 3.11 -10.14 4.44
N ILE A 60 4.30 -9.66 4.09
CA ILE A 60 5.53 -10.45 4.10
C ILE A 60 5.84 -10.93 5.52
N GLU A 61 5.74 -10.07 6.54
CA GLU A 61 6.03 -10.45 7.93
C GLU A 61 5.04 -11.47 8.48
N ILE A 62 3.74 -11.28 8.23
CA ILE A 62 2.68 -12.15 8.76
C ILE A 62 2.64 -13.50 8.04
N VAL A 63 2.87 -13.51 6.73
CA VAL A 63 2.63 -14.70 5.89
C VAL A 63 3.92 -15.45 5.55
N ALA A 64 5.00 -14.74 5.24
CA ALA A 64 6.28 -15.34 4.88
C ALA A 64 7.30 -15.35 6.03
N GLY A 65 7.04 -14.65 7.13
CA GLY A 65 7.90 -14.62 8.31
C GLY A 65 9.25 -13.93 8.09
N LEU A 66 9.39 -13.13 7.01
CA LEU A 66 10.62 -12.39 6.72
C LEU A 66 10.52 -10.98 7.31
N PRO A 67 11.51 -10.52 8.09
CA PRO A 67 11.54 -9.13 8.56
C PRO A 67 11.66 -8.15 7.39
N VAL A 68 10.90 -7.05 7.46
CA VAL A 68 10.88 -6.01 6.43
C VAL A 68 11.27 -4.66 7.01
N ALA A 69 12.24 -4.00 6.37
CA ALA A 69 12.55 -2.59 6.61
C ALA A 69 12.06 -1.71 5.44
N LEU A 70 11.60 -0.50 5.75
CA LEU A 70 11.41 0.53 4.73
C LEU A 70 12.72 1.32 4.60
N ALA A 71 13.18 1.48 3.37
CA ALA A 71 14.42 2.19 3.09
C ALA A 71 14.26 3.68 3.39
N ALA A 72 15.29 4.29 3.98
CA ALA A 72 15.46 5.74 4.00
C ALA A 72 16.39 6.12 2.83
N PRO A 73 15.89 6.67 1.71
CA PRO A 73 16.73 6.87 0.52
C PRO A 73 17.92 7.79 0.77
N SER A 74 17.80 8.75 1.69
CA SER A 74 18.88 9.66 2.10
C SER A 74 20.14 8.94 2.60
N VAL A 75 20.02 7.71 3.13
CA VAL A 75 21.16 6.88 3.51
C VAL A 75 22.12 6.67 2.32
N PHE A 76 21.57 6.55 1.11
CA PHE A 76 22.35 6.37 -0.11
C PHE A 76 22.51 7.68 -0.89
N THR A 77 21.47 8.52 -0.93
CA THR A 77 21.47 9.73 -1.78
C THR A 77 22.19 10.92 -1.15
N LEU A 78 22.22 11.01 0.18
CA LEU A 78 22.83 12.13 0.91
C LEU A 78 24.04 11.70 1.73
N PHE A 79 23.94 10.57 2.44
CA PHE A 79 25.00 10.09 3.33
C PHE A 79 25.98 9.14 2.63
N GLU A 80 25.68 8.71 1.40
CA GLU A 80 26.52 7.83 0.58
C GLU A 80 26.98 6.56 1.33
N ALA A 81 26.17 6.10 2.28
CA ALA A 81 26.53 4.99 3.13
C ALA A 81 26.39 3.66 2.38
N THR A 82 27.36 2.77 2.59
CA THR A 82 27.31 1.39 2.09
C THR A 82 26.69 0.48 3.14
N LEU A 83 25.57 -0.15 2.81
CA LEU A 83 24.89 -1.10 3.70
C LEU A 83 25.34 -2.54 3.41
N LYS A 84 25.35 -3.37 4.46
CA LYS A 84 25.57 -4.82 4.34
C LYS A 84 24.25 -5.51 3.99
N LEU A 85 24.04 -5.81 2.72
CA LEU A 85 22.76 -6.31 2.19
C LEU A 85 22.85 -7.75 1.68
N SER A 86 23.78 -8.54 2.23
CA SER A 86 23.84 -9.99 1.96
C SER A 86 22.52 -10.66 2.35
N ASN A 87 22.09 -11.66 1.57
CA ASN A 87 20.84 -12.40 1.80
C ASN A 87 19.59 -11.49 1.92
N THR A 88 19.62 -10.32 1.29
CA THR A 88 18.54 -9.34 1.35
C THR A 88 17.92 -9.16 -0.05
N LEU A 89 16.60 -9.15 -0.10
CA LEU A 89 15.86 -8.64 -1.25
C LEU A 89 15.65 -7.14 -1.05
N VAL A 90 16.14 -6.32 -1.98
CA VAL A 90 15.79 -4.89 -2.03
C VAL A 90 14.79 -4.66 -3.14
N MET A 91 13.57 -4.30 -2.75
CA MET A 91 12.44 -4.08 -3.65
C MET A 91 12.15 -2.60 -3.83
N GLY A 92 12.00 -2.15 -5.08
CA GLY A 92 11.52 -0.81 -5.38
C GLY A 92 10.05 -0.81 -5.80
N ILE A 93 9.22 0.09 -5.28
CA ILE A 93 7.84 0.28 -5.77
C ILE A 93 7.72 1.71 -6.30
N SER A 94 7.42 1.83 -7.60
CA SER A 94 7.30 3.14 -8.25
C SER A 94 6.44 3.03 -9.51
N GLN A 95 5.32 3.75 -9.56
CA GLN A 95 4.44 3.80 -10.73
C GLN A 95 5.19 4.13 -12.04
N SER A 96 5.91 5.25 -12.07
CA SER A 96 6.61 5.73 -13.27
C SER A 96 7.95 5.03 -13.53
N GLY A 97 8.48 4.35 -12.51
CA GLY A 97 9.85 3.86 -12.47
C GLY A 97 10.95 4.92 -12.64
N GLN A 98 10.64 6.22 -12.48
CA GLN A 98 11.61 7.32 -12.66
C GLN A 98 12.11 7.94 -11.34
N GLY A 99 11.55 7.55 -10.19
CA GLY A 99 11.91 8.14 -8.90
C GLY A 99 13.40 7.95 -8.58
N THR A 100 14.19 9.02 -8.69
CA THR A 100 15.66 9.00 -8.59
C THR A 100 16.14 8.38 -7.28
N ASP A 101 15.48 8.73 -6.18
CA ASP A 101 15.77 8.21 -4.85
C ASP A 101 15.63 6.68 -4.77
N VAL A 102 14.54 6.14 -5.34
CA VAL A 102 14.26 4.70 -5.35
C VAL A 102 15.26 3.99 -6.26
N VAL A 103 15.52 4.55 -7.44
CA VAL A 103 16.51 4.03 -8.40
C VAL A 103 17.90 3.96 -7.78
N GLN A 104 18.30 4.99 -7.03
CA GLN A 104 19.61 5.04 -6.37
C GLN A 104 19.71 4.00 -5.24
N VAL A 105 18.65 3.80 -4.45
CA VAL A 105 18.62 2.71 -3.45
C VAL A 105 18.82 1.35 -4.10
N LEU A 106 18.10 1.06 -5.20
CA LEU A 106 18.22 -0.23 -5.89
C LEU A 106 19.61 -0.40 -6.53
N SER A 107 20.12 0.65 -7.17
CA SER A 107 21.45 0.62 -7.78
C SER A 107 22.55 0.35 -6.75
N ALA A 108 22.52 1.05 -5.61
CA ALA A 108 23.48 0.84 -4.51
C ALA A 108 23.32 -0.53 -3.85
N ALA A 109 22.07 -1.01 -3.67
CA ALA A 109 21.80 -2.33 -3.13
C ALA A 109 22.34 -3.45 -4.02
N ARG A 110 22.13 -3.34 -5.34
CA ARG A 110 22.67 -4.26 -6.33
C ARG A 110 24.20 -4.29 -6.32
N ALA A 111 24.83 -3.12 -6.28
CA ALA A 111 26.28 -3.01 -6.15
C ALA A 111 26.82 -3.64 -4.85
N SER A 112 26.00 -3.68 -3.80
CA SER A 112 26.31 -4.31 -2.50
C SER A 112 25.96 -5.81 -2.45
N GLY A 113 25.57 -6.42 -3.58
CA GLY A 113 25.29 -7.84 -3.71
C GLY A 113 23.89 -8.29 -3.30
N ALA A 114 22.97 -7.35 -3.04
CA ALA A 114 21.57 -7.68 -2.78
C ALA A 114 20.89 -8.24 -4.04
N LEU A 115 19.86 -9.07 -3.85
CA LEU A 115 18.91 -9.36 -4.92
C LEU A 115 18.00 -8.14 -5.09
N THR A 116 17.84 -7.61 -6.30
CA THR A 116 16.94 -6.47 -6.53
C THR A 116 15.73 -6.82 -7.36
N ALA A 117 14.58 -6.29 -6.98
CA ALA A 117 13.35 -6.40 -7.74
C ALA A 117 12.59 -5.07 -7.77
N CYS A 118 11.73 -4.86 -8.75
CA CYS A 118 10.82 -3.71 -8.72
C CYS A 118 9.38 -4.05 -9.09
N ILE A 119 8.44 -3.29 -8.53
CA ILE A 119 7.06 -3.19 -8.97
C ILE A 119 6.88 -1.84 -9.64
N THR A 120 6.51 -1.83 -10.92
CA THR A 120 6.36 -0.61 -11.71
C THR A 120 5.27 -0.75 -12.77
N ASN A 121 4.73 0.36 -13.23
CA ASN A 121 3.78 0.39 -14.34
C ASN A 121 4.46 0.63 -15.70
N SER A 122 5.78 0.86 -15.70
CA SER A 122 6.55 1.17 -16.91
C SER A 122 7.57 0.08 -17.22
N GLU A 123 7.40 -0.58 -18.37
CA GLU A 123 8.30 -1.65 -18.86
C GLU A 123 9.75 -1.17 -19.04
N THR A 124 9.92 0.06 -19.51
CA THR A 124 11.22 0.64 -19.85
C THR A 124 11.45 1.94 -19.08
N SER A 125 11.93 1.81 -17.84
CA SER A 125 12.16 2.95 -16.94
C SER A 125 13.50 2.84 -16.22
N ALA A 126 13.88 3.89 -15.47
CA ALA A 126 15.15 3.88 -14.76
C ALA A 126 15.22 2.74 -13.73
N ILE A 127 14.12 2.46 -13.04
CA ILE A 127 14.04 1.39 -12.04
C ILE A 127 14.21 0.00 -12.67
N THR A 128 13.69 -0.22 -13.89
CA THR A 128 13.79 -1.54 -14.55
C THR A 128 15.22 -1.86 -14.98
N ARG A 129 16.03 -0.83 -15.30
CA ARG A 129 17.45 -1.00 -15.65
C ARG A 129 18.35 -1.38 -14.46
N VAL A 130 17.94 -1.04 -13.24
CA VAL A 130 18.71 -1.30 -12.01
C VAL A 130 18.17 -2.47 -11.17
N SER A 131 17.13 -3.16 -11.66
CA SER A 131 16.51 -4.31 -10.99
C SER A 131 16.93 -5.62 -11.65
N ASP A 132 17.18 -6.66 -10.86
CA ASP A 132 17.39 -8.02 -11.41
C ASP A 132 16.06 -8.65 -11.86
N HIS A 133 14.96 -8.35 -11.16
CA HIS A 133 13.61 -8.79 -11.52
C HIS A 133 12.64 -7.61 -11.67
N VAL A 134 11.80 -7.65 -12.70
CA VAL A 134 10.78 -6.62 -12.96
C VAL A 134 9.40 -7.27 -12.86
N LEU A 135 8.58 -6.76 -11.95
CA LEU A 135 7.18 -7.12 -11.80
C LEU A 135 6.34 -5.94 -12.30
N LEU A 136 5.63 -6.15 -13.40
CA LEU A 136 4.76 -5.11 -13.95
C LEU A 136 3.40 -5.16 -13.25
N CYS A 137 2.97 -4.03 -12.71
CA CYS A 137 1.60 -3.91 -12.20
C CYS A 137 0.59 -3.60 -13.31
N ASN A 138 1.08 -3.26 -14.51
CA ASN A 138 0.34 -3.10 -15.77
C ASN A 138 -1.10 -2.55 -15.62
N ALA A 139 -1.23 -1.40 -14.97
CA ALA A 139 -2.50 -0.71 -14.68
C ALA A 139 -3.03 0.14 -15.85
N GLY A 140 -2.42 0.01 -17.03
CA GLY A 140 -2.63 0.91 -18.16
C GLY A 140 -2.12 2.33 -17.87
N GLU A 141 -2.51 3.28 -18.72
CA GLU A 141 -2.21 4.69 -18.49
C GLU A 141 -3.02 5.21 -17.29
N GLU A 142 -2.36 5.95 -16.40
CA GLU A 142 -2.97 6.64 -15.27
C GLU A 142 -2.72 8.13 -15.45
N LYS A 143 -3.81 8.87 -15.70
CA LYS A 143 -3.80 10.30 -16.05
C LYS A 143 -4.19 11.17 -14.87
N ALA A 144 -4.96 10.65 -13.91
CA ALA A 144 -5.22 11.39 -12.69
C ALA A 144 -3.93 11.57 -11.90
N VAL A 145 -3.75 12.77 -11.32
CA VAL A 145 -2.59 13.06 -10.47
C VAL A 145 -2.60 12.18 -9.22
N ALA A 146 -3.77 11.98 -8.63
CA ALA A 146 -3.96 11.06 -7.52
C ALA A 146 -4.02 9.61 -8.04
N ALA A 147 -2.98 8.84 -7.73
CA ALA A 147 -2.89 7.42 -8.10
C ALA A 147 -4.05 6.61 -7.49
N THR A 148 -4.59 5.68 -8.28
CA THR A 148 -5.71 4.79 -7.89
C THR A 148 -5.43 3.36 -8.36
N LYS A 149 -5.50 3.10 -9.67
CA LYS A 149 -5.24 1.78 -10.27
C LYS A 149 -3.86 1.29 -9.96
N THR A 150 -2.84 2.15 -10.07
CA THR A 150 -1.45 1.74 -9.87
C THR A 150 -1.17 1.36 -8.42
N TYR A 151 -1.91 1.92 -7.46
CA TYR A 151 -1.88 1.48 -6.07
C TYR A 151 -2.44 0.06 -5.93
N THR A 152 -3.68 -0.16 -6.37
CA THR A 152 -4.37 -1.45 -6.18
C THR A 152 -3.74 -2.59 -6.96
N THR A 153 -3.25 -2.36 -8.18
CA THR A 153 -2.49 -3.38 -8.92
C THR A 153 -1.15 -3.68 -8.27
N SER A 154 -0.47 -2.69 -7.67
CA SER A 154 0.76 -2.94 -6.90
C SER A 154 0.48 -3.80 -5.67
N LEU A 155 -0.62 -3.56 -4.94
CA LEU A 155 -1.03 -4.42 -3.82
C LEU A 155 -1.31 -5.85 -4.27
N ALA A 156 -1.94 -6.03 -5.44
CA ALA A 156 -2.25 -7.33 -6.01
C ALA A 156 -0.97 -8.11 -6.39
N VAL A 157 0.01 -7.44 -7.01
CA VAL A 157 1.32 -8.03 -7.31
C VAL A 157 2.08 -8.41 -6.04
N VAL A 158 2.03 -7.59 -4.99
CA VAL A 158 2.58 -7.92 -3.67
C VAL A 158 1.89 -9.15 -3.09
N ALA A 159 0.56 -9.23 -3.13
CA ALA A 159 -0.19 -10.37 -2.62
C ALA A 159 0.17 -11.66 -3.36
N LEU A 160 0.26 -11.59 -4.70
CA LEU A 160 0.70 -12.71 -5.54
C LEU A 160 2.12 -13.17 -5.17
N LEU A 161 3.05 -12.23 -5.00
CA LEU A 161 4.42 -12.52 -4.59
C LEU A 161 4.46 -13.26 -3.24
N VAL A 162 3.78 -12.72 -2.23
CA VAL A 162 3.80 -13.30 -0.88
C VAL A 162 3.09 -14.66 -0.85
N GLY A 163 1.93 -14.79 -1.51
CA GLY A 163 1.21 -16.05 -1.63
C GLY A 163 2.05 -17.13 -2.30
N THR A 164 2.76 -16.78 -3.38
CA THR A 164 3.65 -17.70 -4.10
C THR A 164 4.88 -18.07 -3.26
N LEU A 165 5.48 -17.10 -2.59
CA LEU A 165 6.65 -17.31 -1.73
C LEU A 165 6.34 -18.30 -0.60
N ALA A 166 5.24 -18.06 0.10
CA ALA A 166 4.77 -18.82 1.25
C ALA A 166 3.93 -20.06 0.90
N GLN A 167 3.66 -20.30 -0.39
CA GLN A 167 2.84 -21.41 -0.89
C GLN A 167 1.42 -21.43 -0.26
N ARG A 168 0.80 -20.24 -0.14
CA ARG A 168 -0.51 -20.05 0.47
C ARG A 168 -1.61 -20.00 -0.58
N SER A 169 -2.15 -21.17 -0.92
CA SER A 169 -3.23 -21.28 -1.92
C SER A 169 -4.48 -20.50 -1.51
N ASP A 170 -4.84 -20.49 -0.23
CA ASP A 170 -5.97 -19.74 0.30
C ASP A 170 -5.86 -18.22 0.06
N LEU A 171 -4.65 -17.67 0.14
CA LEU A 171 -4.39 -16.26 -0.17
C LEU A 171 -4.53 -16.01 -1.69
N LEU A 172 -3.99 -16.91 -2.51
CA LEU A 172 -4.07 -16.81 -3.97
C LEU A 172 -5.50 -16.95 -4.49
N ASP A 173 -6.28 -17.86 -3.90
CA ASP A 173 -7.70 -18.06 -4.20
C ASP A 173 -8.51 -16.82 -3.82
N SER A 174 -8.22 -16.23 -2.65
CA SER A 174 -8.84 -14.98 -2.20
C SER A 174 -8.48 -13.80 -3.12
N LEU A 175 -7.22 -13.71 -3.56
CA LEU A 175 -6.75 -12.69 -4.50
C LEU A 175 -7.52 -12.76 -5.84
N ALA A 176 -7.83 -13.97 -6.33
CA ALA A 176 -8.60 -14.14 -7.55
C ALA A 176 -10.05 -13.61 -7.43
N GLN A 177 -10.60 -13.48 -6.22
CA GLN A 177 -11.94 -12.93 -5.99
C GLN A 177 -11.95 -11.39 -5.85
N VAL A 178 -10.79 -10.76 -5.67
CA VAL A 178 -10.69 -9.31 -5.41
C VAL A 178 -11.33 -8.46 -6.52
N PRO A 179 -11.14 -8.74 -7.83
CA PRO A 179 -11.84 -8.01 -8.89
C PRO A 179 -13.37 -7.98 -8.72
N THR A 180 -13.98 -9.13 -8.40
CA THR A 180 -15.43 -9.23 -8.18
C THR A 180 -15.86 -8.45 -6.94
N MET A 181 -15.08 -8.51 -5.85
CA MET A 181 -15.35 -7.73 -4.64
C MET A 181 -15.28 -6.22 -4.91
N MET A 182 -14.29 -5.77 -5.69
CA MET A 182 -14.17 -4.37 -6.11
C MET A 182 -15.38 -3.92 -6.92
N GLN A 183 -15.89 -4.77 -7.82
CA GLN A 183 -17.11 -4.47 -8.58
C GLN A 183 -18.32 -4.27 -7.66
N GLY A 184 -18.43 -5.08 -6.60
CA GLY A 184 -19.43 -4.91 -5.55
C GLY A 184 -19.28 -3.56 -4.82
N MET A 185 -18.05 -3.19 -4.45
CA MET A 185 -17.78 -1.90 -3.79
C MET A 185 -18.14 -0.70 -4.67
N LEU A 186 -17.93 -0.77 -5.98
CA LEU A 186 -18.31 0.30 -6.92
C LEU A 186 -19.83 0.54 -6.93
N SER A 187 -20.64 -0.48 -6.62
CA SER A 187 -22.11 -0.32 -6.52
C SER A 187 -22.54 0.56 -5.34
N LEU A 188 -21.67 0.75 -4.34
CA LEU A 188 -21.93 1.61 -3.17
C LEU A 188 -21.73 3.10 -3.46
N LYS A 189 -21.31 3.47 -4.67
CA LYS A 189 -21.03 4.86 -5.07
C LYS A 189 -22.13 5.87 -4.65
N PRO A 190 -23.43 5.64 -4.91
CA PRO A 190 -24.48 6.59 -4.48
C PRO A 190 -24.55 6.77 -2.96
N THR A 191 -24.30 5.70 -2.21
CA THR A 191 -24.30 5.74 -0.74
C THR A 191 -23.11 6.53 -0.21
N ILE A 192 -21.94 6.33 -0.83
CA ILE A 192 -20.71 7.05 -0.50
C ILE A 192 -20.86 8.54 -0.85
N GLU A 193 -21.41 8.88 -2.02
CA GLU A 193 -21.68 10.25 -2.43
C GLU A 193 -22.58 10.98 -1.44
N CYS A 194 -23.70 10.35 -1.03
CA CYS A 194 -24.60 10.91 -0.02
C CYS A 194 -23.92 11.09 1.35
N SER A 195 -23.11 10.10 1.77
CA SER A 195 -22.38 10.18 3.05
C SER A 195 -21.31 11.27 3.04
N ALA A 196 -20.67 11.50 1.88
CA ALA A 196 -19.60 12.49 1.73
C ALA A 196 -20.11 13.94 1.90
N GLU A 197 -21.39 14.21 1.62
CA GLU A 197 -21.96 15.56 1.76
C GLU A 197 -21.82 16.13 3.17
N ARG A 198 -21.90 15.27 4.19
CA ARG A 198 -21.74 15.64 5.60
C ARG A 198 -20.35 16.20 5.92
N TYR A 199 -19.35 15.88 5.10
CA TYR A 199 -17.95 16.28 5.28
C TYR A 199 -17.53 17.42 4.34
N ARG A 200 -18.47 18.08 3.67
CA ARG A 200 -18.21 19.19 2.72
C ARG A 200 -17.33 20.31 3.30
N TYR A 201 -17.49 20.60 4.59
CA TYR A 201 -16.76 21.68 5.29
C TYR A 201 -15.71 21.15 6.27
N MET A 202 -15.35 19.87 6.17
CA MET A 202 -14.31 19.25 6.99
C MET A 202 -12.94 19.85 6.61
N ALA A 203 -12.28 20.47 7.58
CA ALA A 203 -10.92 21.01 7.41
C ALA A 203 -9.84 20.00 7.81
N GLU A 204 -10.14 19.12 8.75
CA GLU A 204 -9.22 18.14 9.30
C GLU A 204 -9.94 16.86 9.73
N CYS A 205 -9.22 15.74 9.70
CA CYS A 205 -9.72 14.47 10.22
C CYS A 205 -8.60 13.53 10.65
N ALA A 206 -8.95 12.60 11.54
CA ALA A 206 -8.13 11.42 11.79
C ALA A 206 -8.60 10.25 10.92
N VAL A 207 -7.65 9.55 10.31
CA VAL A 207 -7.91 8.31 9.56
C VAL A 207 -7.27 7.15 10.29
N LEU A 208 -8.08 6.20 10.74
CA LEU A 208 -7.73 5.23 11.76
C LEU A 208 -7.85 3.81 11.22
N ALA A 209 -6.79 3.02 11.35
CA ALA A 209 -6.79 1.60 11.02
C ALA A 209 -5.83 0.82 11.92
N ARG A 210 -5.76 -0.50 11.77
CA ARG A 210 -4.80 -1.32 12.51
C ARG A 210 -4.30 -2.51 11.69
N GLY A 211 -3.03 -2.86 11.89
CA GLY A 211 -2.39 -3.99 11.21
C GLY A 211 -2.24 -3.72 9.72
N VAL A 212 -2.53 -4.73 8.89
CA VAL A 212 -2.45 -4.64 7.42
C VAL A 212 -3.25 -3.44 6.88
N ASN A 213 -4.38 -3.10 7.51
CA ASN A 213 -5.24 -1.98 7.13
C ASN A 213 -4.59 -0.60 7.36
N GLN A 214 -3.44 -0.52 8.04
CA GLN A 214 -2.69 0.72 8.19
C GLN A 214 -2.32 1.33 6.84
N ALA A 215 -2.02 0.49 5.85
CA ALA A 215 -1.78 0.94 4.48
C ALA A 215 -2.99 1.67 3.88
N THR A 216 -4.20 1.19 4.17
CA THR A 216 -5.46 1.83 3.74
C THR A 216 -5.67 3.17 4.43
N ALA A 217 -5.42 3.29 5.73
CA ALA A 217 -5.53 4.58 6.43
C ALA A 217 -4.54 5.61 5.89
N LEU A 218 -3.28 5.19 5.65
CA LEU A 218 -2.25 6.05 5.06
C LEU A 218 -2.66 6.52 3.66
N GLU A 219 -3.15 5.60 2.81
CA GLU A 219 -3.57 5.95 1.45
C GLU A 219 -4.81 6.84 1.44
N ALA A 220 -5.84 6.51 2.21
CA ALA A 220 -7.05 7.32 2.30
C ALA A 220 -6.74 8.74 2.80
N ALA A 221 -5.89 8.88 3.83
CA ALA A 221 -5.45 10.18 4.30
C ALA A 221 -4.71 10.98 3.23
N LEU A 222 -3.82 10.32 2.47
CA LEU A 222 -3.10 10.94 1.36
C LEU A 222 -4.07 11.40 0.26
N LYS A 223 -5.03 10.55 -0.16
CA LYS A 223 -6.03 10.91 -1.17
C LYS A 223 -6.89 12.09 -0.73
N LEU A 224 -7.34 12.12 0.52
CA LEU A 224 -8.11 13.26 1.06
C LEU A 224 -7.27 14.55 1.04
N THR A 225 -6.00 14.46 1.41
CA THR A 225 -5.08 15.61 1.37
C THR A 225 -4.85 16.11 -0.06
N GLU A 226 -4.59 15.20 -1.00
CA GLU A 226 -4.28 15.53 -2.41
C GLU A 226 -5.49 16.06 -3.18
N THR A 227 -6.69 15.54 -2.90
CA THR A 227 -7.89 15.79 -3.72
C THR A 227 -8.89 16.76 -3.09
N CYS A 228 -8.91 16.84 -1.77
CA CYS A 228 -9.82 17.70 -1.01
C CYS A 228 -9.11 18.82 -0.24
N TYR A 229 -7.77 18.84 -0.24
CA TYR A 229 -6.95 19.86 0.43
C TYR A 229 -7.22 20.03 1.94
N LEU A 230 -7.62 18.94 2.59
CA LEU A 230 -7.86 18.88 4.03
C LEU A 230 -6.68 18.25 4.77
N VAL A 231 -6.54 18.57 6.06
CA VAL A 231 -5.52 17.97 6.93
C VAL A 231 -5.99 16.59 7.39
N ALA A 232 -5.70 15.58 6.59
CA ALA A 232 -6.04 14.19 6.91
C ALA A 232 -4.82 13.51 7.53
N LYS A 233 -4.92 13.11 8.79
CA LYS A 233 -3.79 12.48 9.50
C LYS A 233 -4.05 11.01 9.78
N PRO A 234 -3.23 10.10 9.22
CA PRO A 234 -3.38 8.67 9.45
C PRO A 234 -2.76 8.27 10.78
N TYR A 235 -3.44 7.39 11.53
CA TYR A 235 -2.92 6.80 12.76
C TYR A 235 -3.24 5.32 12.84
N SER A 236 -2.31 4.58 13.43
CA SER A 236 -2.63 3.26 14.00
C SER A 236 -3.61 3.47 15.15
N GLY A 237 -4.68 2.67 15.21
CA GLY A 237 -5.65 2.73 16.29
C GLY A 237 -5.02 2.49 17.66
N ALA A 238 -3.89 1.78 17.73
CA ALA A 238 -3.12 1.62 18.96
C ALA A 238 -2.41 2.93 19.34
N ASP A 239 -1.65 3.53 18.41
CA ASP A 239 -0.88 4.75 18.68
C ASP A 239 -1.76 5.96 18.91
N PHE A 240 -2.97 5.97 18.31
CA PHE A 240 -3.94 7.03 18.49
C PHE A 240 -4.32 7.24 19.96
N LEU A 241 -4.39 6.15 20.74
CA LEU A 241 -4.69 6.20 22.17
C LEU A 241 -3.55 6.81 23.01
N HIS A 242 -2.35 6.91 22.46
CA HIS A 242 -1.13 7.33 23.16
C HIS A 242 -0.73 8.78 22.85
N GLY A 243 -1.71 9.68 22.83
CA GLY A 243 -1.49 11.12 22.65
C GLY A 243 -2.46 11.75 21.67
N PRO A 244 -2.55 11.27 20.41
CA PRO A 244 -3.41 11.86 19.38
C PRO A 244 -4.88 11.98 19.77
N ILE A 245 -5.42 11.04 20.54
CA ILE A 245 -6.81 11.08 21.03
C ILE A 245 -7.15 12.34 21.83
N ALA A 246 -6.16 13.06 22.36
CA ALA A 246 -6.37 14.32 23.06
C ALA A 246 -6.91 15.44 22.15
N MET A 247 -6.75 15.35 20.83
CA MET A 247 -7.31 16.31 19.88
C MET A 247 -8.79 16.07 19.56
N VAL A 248 -9.34 14.91 19.97
CA VAL A 248 -10.73 14.57 19.70
C VAL A 248 -11.63 15.35 20.66
N ASP A 249 -12.44 16.23 20.08
CA ASP A 249 -13.53 16.96 20.73
C ASP A 249 -14.85 16.70 19.98
N ASN A 250 -15.95 17.26 20.49
CA ASN A 250 -17.29 17.09 19.93
C ASN A 250 -17.34 17.53 18.46
N GLY A 251 -17.72 16.59 17.58
CA GLY A 251 -17.79 16.80 16.14
C GLY A 251 -16.47 16.60 15.39
N PHE A 252 -15.36 16.25 16.06
CA PHE A 252 -14.08 16.00 15.39
C PHE A 252 -14.18 14.76 14.47
N PRO A 253 -13.93 14.90 13.14
CA PRO A 253 -14.12 13.79 12.20
C PRO A 253 -13.07 12.69 12.32
N CYS A 254 -13.55 11.45 12.43
CA CYS A 254 -12.75 10.24 12.49
C CYS A 254 -13.25 9.22 11.45
N LEU A 255 -12.39 8.89 10.48
CA LEU A 255 -12.63 7.83 9.51
C LEU A 255 -11.99 6.55 10.03
N LEU A 256 -12.79 5.53 10.33
CA LEU A 256 -12.35 4.30 10.97
C LEU A 256 -12.48 3.11 9.99
N PHE A 257 -11.35 2.53 9.60
CA PHE A 257 -11.31 1.26 8.86
C PHE A 257 -11.27 0.08 9.84
N ALA A 258 -12.39 -0.63 9.93
CA ALA A 258 -12.59 -1.73 10.85
C ALA A 258 -13.22 -2.96 10.14
N PRO A 259 -12.56 -3.52 9.11
CA PRO A 259 -13.07 -4.73 8.47
C PRO A 259 -12.99 -5.94 9.41
N ASP A 260 -13.78 -6.96 9.10
CA ASP A 260 -13.74 -8.25 9.78
C ASP A 260 -12.31 -8.81 9.89
N GLY A 261 -12.02 -9.46 11.01
CA GLY A 261 -10.75 -10.14 11.26
C GLY A 261 -10.07 -9.71 12.56
N LYS A 262 -8.75 -10.00 12.67
CA LYS A 262 -8.01 -9.86 13.94
C LYS A 262 -7.97 -8.44 14.50
N ALA A 263 -8.06 -7.42 13.65
CA ALA A 263 -8.06 -6.03 14.08
C ALA A 263 -9.42 -5.58 14.63
N TYR A 264 -10.52 -6.20 14.19
CA TYR A 264 -11.89 -5.75 14.42
C TYR A 264 -12.21 -5.48 15.89
N PRO A 265 -11.98 -6.41 16.85
CA PRO A 265 -12.39 -6.18 18.25
C PRO A 265 -11.76 -4.90 18.82
N SER A 266 -10.49 -4.67 18.52
CA SER A 266 -9.79 -3.48 19.01
C SER A 266 -10.21 -2.18 18.31
N MET A 267 -10.60 -2.27 17.04
CA MET A 267 -11.12 -1.11 16.30
C MET A 267 -12.54 -0.76 16.76
N PHE A 268 -13.34 -1.77 17.08
CA PHE A 268 -14.66 -1.60 17.69
C PHE A 268 -14.56 -0.91 19.07
N ASP A 269 -13.66 -1.37 19.94
CA ASP A 269 -13.42 -0.72 21.23
C ASP A 269 -12.97 0.74 21.07
N LEU A 270 -12.15 1.03 20.06
CA LEU A 270 -11.76 2.40 19.73
C LEU A 270 -12.96 3.23 19.25
N ALA A 271 -13.84 2.68 18.42
CA ALA A 271 -15.05 3.35 17.96
C ALA A 271 -15.95 3.77 19.13
N LEU A 272 -16.13 2.90 20.13
CA LEU A 272 -16.91 3.21 21.33
C LEU A 272 -16.30 4.39 22.10
N LYS A 273 -14.99 4.38 22.33
CA LYS A 273 -14.28 5.47 23.03
C LYS A 273 -14.36 6.81 22.28
N LEU A 274 -14.28 6.77 20.95
CA LEU A 274 -14.41 7.96 20.12
C LEU A 274 -15.84 8.52 20.20
N LYS A 275 -16.84 7.64 20.17
CA LYS A 275 -18.25 8.02 20.33
C LYS A 275 -18.53 8.64 21.70
N GLU A 276 -17.97 8.07 22.77
CA GLU A 276 -18.07 8.62 24.13
C GLU A 276 -17.47 10.03 24.26
N ARG A 277 -16.46 10.35 23.43
CA ARG A 277 -15.83 11.68 23.35
C ARG A 277 -16.54 12.65 22.40
N GLY A 278 -17.65 12.23 21.79
CA GLY A 278 -18.40 13.06 20.85
C GLY A 278 -17.78 13.16 19.45
N ALA A 279 -16.85 12.28 19.09
CA ALA A 279 -16.27 12.28 17.75
C ALA A 279 -17.35 12.05 16.68
N GLU A 280 -17.19 12.71 15.54
CA GLU A 280 -17.98 12.45 14.34
C GLU A 280 -17.36 11.26 13.61
N LEU A 281 -18.05 10.10 13.62
CA LEU A 281 -17.47 8.84 13.17
C LEU A 281 -18.06 8.35 11.84
N ILE A 282 -17.17 8.07 10.89
CA ILE A 282 -17.46 7.21 9.73
C ILE A 282 -16.79 5.86 9.97
N VAL A 283 -17.55 4.78 9.94
CA VAL A 283 -17.02 3.43 10.08
C VAL A 283 -17.13 2.69 8.75
N ILE A 284 -16.01 2.17 8.28
CA ILE A 284 -15.91 1.33 7.09
C ILE A 284 -15.57 -0.08 7.60
N ALA A 285 -16.58 -0.95 7.61
CA ALA A 285 -16.52 -2.32 8.12
C ALA A 285 -16.75 -3.33 7.00
#